data_AF-A0A7S4INH3-F1
#
_entry.id   AF-A0A7S4INH3-F1
#
_cell.length_a   1.000
_cell.length_b   1.000
_cell.length_c   1.000
_cell.angle_alpha   90.00
_cell.angle_beta   90.00
_cell.angle_gamma   90.00
#
_symmetry.space_group_name_H-M   'P 1'
#
loop_
_entity.id
_entity.type
_entity.pdbx_description
1 polymer ?
#
loop_
_entity_poly.entity_id
_entity_poly.type
_entity_poly.pdbx_seq_one_letter_code
_entity_poly.pdbx_strand_id
1 'polypeptide(L)'
;FTVGANQFLELRLQAALTENDPPVIATDTVDSPGCSDMIGCSRDMEIRAYSGSQDRSFESAIFPVGGSSSFEGEWSISFSMSTTGKISLQYDGTGDGFDTLDITGLGQVDLTVGGLAKELYVVGFSDVLVSVDFTFYDSFGGVCESSVEFSSQDETAYSIPLSNFNGCDLESIGAIEASQLGSVAIDSVVRYISIRGCPEEFPLFYEAECVDSCPVGKYIDNEAKTCSDCDPSCESCSGSSVSDCLSCESGSFL
;
A
#
# COMPACT_ATOMS: atom_id res chain seq x y z
N PHE A 1 6.87 3.43 2.05
CA PHE A 1 7.67 3.72 0.84
C PHE A 1 6.96 4.80 0.06
N THR A 2 7.65 5.80 -0.47
CA THR A 2 6.98 6.91 -1.18
C THR A 2 6.82 6.61 -2.67
N VAL A 3 5.76 7.17 -3.27
CA VAL A 3 5.49 7.07 -4.71
C VAL A 3 6.58 7.74 -5.55
N GLY A 4 7.24 8.77 -5.04
CA GLY A 4 8.37 9.45 -5.68
C GLY A 4 9.46 9.76 -4.67
N ALA A 5 10.73 9.55 -5.04
CA ALA A 5 11.90 9.91 -4.25
C ALA A 5 12.84 10.80 -5.09
N ASN A 6 12.35 11.96 -5.55
CA ASN A 6 13.03 12.82 -6.55
C ASN A 6 13.32 12.11 -7.89
N GLN A 7 12.46 11.19 -8.30
CA GLN A 7 12.59 10.43 -9.55
C GLN A 7 11.56 10.91 -10.58
N PHE A 8 11.95 10.88 -11.85
CA PHE A 8 11.10 11.20 -12.99
C PHE A 8 11.02 9.97 -13.90
N LEU A 9 9.82 9.51 -14.17
CA LEU A 9 9.52 8.36 -15.02
C LEU A 9 8.29 8.70 -15.85
N GLU A 10 8.29 8.50 -17.16
CA GLU A 10 7.14 8.80 -18.02
C GLU A 10 7.01 7.78 -19.14
N LEU A 11 5.86 7.12 -19.20
CA LEU A 11 5.49 6.19 -20.25
C LEU A 11 4.29 6.71 -21.02
N ARG A 12 4.36 6.52 -22.33
CA ARG A 12 3.24 6.77 -23.25
C ARG A 12 3.11 5.64 -24.25
N LEU A 13 1.92 5.07 -24.36
CA LEU A 13 1.64 3.96 -25.28
C LEU A 13 0.41 4.27 -26.14
N GLN A 14 0.53 4.11 -27.45
CA GLN A 14 -0.61 4.25 -28.36
C GLN A 14 -1.52 3.02 -28.28
N ALA A 15 -2.83 3.27 -28.21
CA ALA A 15 -3.85 2.26 -28.02
C ALA A 15 -4.46 1.79 -29.35
N ALA A 16 -3.73 1.77 -30.46
CA ALA A 16 -4.26 1.35 -31.76
C ALA A 16 -4.34 -0.19 -31.85
N LEU A 17 -5.26 -0.80 -31.09
CA LEU A 17 -5.32 -2.24 -30.86
C LEU A 17 -6.76 -2.77 -30.75
N THR A 18 -7.11 -3.84 -31.44
CA THR A 18 -8.42 -4.49 -31.32
C THR A 18 -8.42 -5.55 -30.20
N GLU A 19 -9.60 -5.96 -29.71
CA GLU A 19 -9.70 -7.01 -28.67
C GLU A 19 -9.11 -8.37 -29.08
N ASN A 20 -8.88 -8.61 -30.38
CA ASN A 20 -8.29 -9.86 -30.87
C ASN A 20 -6.77 -9.78 -31.05
N ASP A 21 -6.19 -8.58 -30.96
CA ASP A 21 -4.77 -8.38 -31.07
C ASP A 21 -4.08 -8.73 -29.74
N PRO A 22 -2.82 -9.20 -29.76
CA PRO A 22 -2.07 -9.40 -28.54
C PRO A 22 -1.83 -8.06 -27.82
N PRO A 23 -1.78 -8.04 -26.48
CA PRO A 23 -1.51 -6.82 -25.73
C PRO A 23 -0.18 -6.18 -26.15
N VAL A 24 -0.15 -4.86 -26.21
CA VAL A 24 1.09 -4.09 -26.40
C VAL A 24 1.55 -3.58 -25.05
N ILE A 25 2.85 -3.69 -24.81
CA ILE A 25 3.49 -3.38 -23.54
C ILE A 25 4.53 -2.28 -23.76
N ALA A 26 4.57 -1.33 -22.85
CA ALA A 26 5.68 -0.38 -22.71
C ALA A 26 6.15 -0.42 -21.26
N THR A 27 7.48 -0.46 -21.06
CA THR A 27 8.10 -0.48 -19.74
C THR A 27 9.18 0.58 -19.65
N ASP A 28 9.41 1.09 -18.44
CA ASP A 28 10.55 1.95 -18.14
C ASP A 28 10.98 1.73 -16.68
N THR A 29 12.26 1.91 -16.41
CA THR A 29 12.92 1.52 -15.16
C THR A 29 13.71 2.70 -14.62
N VAL A 30 13.66 2.91 -13.30
CA VAL A 30 14.51 3.91 -12.64
C VAL A 30 15.34 3.26 -11.56
N ASP A 31 16.67 3.30 -11.72
CA ASP A 31 17.64 2.91 -10.70
C ASP A 31 18.34 4.13 -10.09
N SER A 32 18.23 4.33 -8.78
CA SER A 32 18.95 5.38 -8.05
C SER A 32 20.35 4.90 -7.59
N PRO A 33 21.46 5.49 -8.07
CA PRO A 33 22.80 5.06 -7.69
C PRO A 33 23.11 5.36 -6.21
N GLY A 34 23.61 4.37 -5.47
CA GLY A 34 24.13 4.56 -4.10
C GLY A 34 23.08 4.49 -2.98
N CYS A 35 21.89 3.99 -3.29
CA CYS A 35 20.80 3.77 -2.33
C CYS A 35 20.88 2.34 -1.76
N SER A 36 20.67 2.19 -0.45
CA SER A 36 20.79 0.90 0.28
C SER A 36 19.46 0.37 0.85
N ASP A 37 18.38 1.14 0.74
CA ASP A 37 17.08 0.83 1.33
C ASP A 37 16.08 0.48 0.22
N MET A 38 15.82 -0.82 0.05
CA MET A 38 15.39 -1.40 -1.23
C MET A 38 14.05 -0.87 -1.75
N ILE A 39 13.11 -0.48 -0.87
CA ILE A 39 11.84 0.13 -1.31
C ILE A 39 12.02 1.64 -1.56
N GLY A 40 12.35 1.98 -2.80
CA GLY A 40 12.47 3.37 -3.27
C GLY A 40 13.72 3.66 -4.09
N CYS A 41 14.73 2.78 -4.04
CA CYS A 41 15.95 2.90 -4.85
C CYS A 41 15.69 2.59 -6.32
N SER A 42 14.97 1.50 -6.58
CA SER A 42 14.57 1.06 -7.90
C SER A 42 13.08 0.83 -7.98
N ARG A 43 12.53 1.00 -9.18
CA ARG A 43 11.18 0.61 -9.55
C ARG A 43 11.06 0.46 -11.06
N ASP A 44 10.15 -0.42 -11.42
CA ASP A 44 9.74 -0.66 -12.79
C ASP A 44 8.31 -0.19 -13.00
N MET A 45 8.05 0.47 -14.13
CA MET A 45 6.70 0.84 -14.55
C MET A 45 6.35 0.09 -15.82
N GLU A 46 5.11 -0.41 -15.89
CA GLU A 46 4.52 -1.03 -17.08
C GLU A 46 3.21 -0.34 -17.44
N ILE A 47 3.03 -0.07 -18.74
CA ILE A 47 1.73 0.12 -19.35
C ILE A 47 1.43 -1.08 -20.24
N ARG A 48 0.34 -1.77 -19.97
CA ARG A 48 -0.17 -2.90 -20.76
C ARG A 48 -1.51 -2.53 -21.40
N ALA A 49 -1.52 -2.36 -22.71
CA ALA A 49 -2.72 -2.06 -23.51
C ALA A 49 -3.39 -3.35 -23.98
N TYR A 50 -4.66 -3.56 -23.61
CA TYR A 50 -5.47 -4.69 -24.05
C TYR A 50 -6.31 -4.37 -25.28
N SER A 51 -6.81 -3.14 -25.40
CA SER A 51 -7.56 -2.66 -26.58
C SER A 51 -7.62 -1.13 -26.63
N GLY A 52 -7.89 -0.57 -27.81
CA GLY A 52 -8.20 0.84 -27.98
C GLY A 52 -8.42 1.27 -29.44
N SER A 53 -8.98 2.47 -29.61
CA SER A 53 -9.14 3.09 -30.93
C SER A 53 -7.85 3.76 -31.41
N GLN A 54 -7.73 3.97 -32.73
CA GLN A 54 -6.66 4.82 -33.30
C GLN A 54 -6.65 6.20 -32.62
N ASP A 55 -5.45 6.77 -32.48
CA ASP A 55 -5.18 8.08 -31.86
C ASP A 55 -5.50 8.19 -30.36
N ARG A 56 -5.74 7.07 -29.67
CA ARG A 56 -5.84 7.01 -28.22
C ARG A 56 -4.51 6.62 -27.61
N SER A 57 -4.23 7.10 -26.40
CA SER A 57 -3.04 6.74 -25.64
C SER A 57 -3.35 6.42 -24.18
N PHE A 58 -2.45 5.61 -23.63
CA PHE A 58 -2.25 5.43 -22.20
C PHE A 58 -1.03 6.25 -21.82
N GLU A 59 -1.11 6.95 -20.70
CA GLU A 59 -0.01 7.76 -20.18
C GLU A 59 0.10 7.52 -18.68
N SER A 60 1.33 7.35 -18.20
CA SER A 60 1.62 7.30 -16.77
C SER A 60 2.94 7.96 -16.50
N ALA A 61 2.99 8.74 -15.42
CA ALA A 61 4.22 9.38 -15.02
C ALA A 61 4.38 9.36 -13.50
N ILE A 62 5.63 9.29 -13.06
CA ILE A 62 6.04 9.68 -11.72
C ILE A 62 6.85 10.96 -11.84
N PHE A 63 6.47 12.00 -11.11
CA PHE A 63 7.20 13.26 -11.13
C PHE A 63 7.30 13.87 -9.72
N PRO A 64 8.39 14.59 -9.42
CA PRO A 64 8.55 15.24 -8.13
C PRO A 64 7.62 16.45 -8.00
N VAL A 65 7.07 16.65 -6.82
CA VAL A 65 6.27 17.85 -6.51
C VAL A 65 7.12 18.82 -5.70
N GLY A 66 7.53 19.92 -6.34
CA GLY A 66 8.33 20.95 -5.67
C GLY A 66 7.52 21.70 -4.61
N GLY A 67 8.04 21.79 -3.39
CA GLY A 67 7.59 22.78 -2.39
C GLY A 67 6.56 22.33 -1.36
N SER A 68 6.20 21.04 -1.27
CA SER A 68 5.45 20.49 -0.13
C SER A 68 6.41 19.75 0.82
N SER A 69 6.21 19.86 2.13
CA SER A 69 6.98 19.10 3.13
C SER A 69 6.45 17.67 3.35
N SER A 70 5.43 17.27 2.60
CA SER A 70 4.59 16.11 2.92
C SER A 70 4.73 14.96 1.93
N PHE A 71 5.18 15.23 0.69
CA PHE A 71 5.37 14.20 -0.34
C PHE A 71 6.42 14.62 -1.38
N GLU A 72 7.18 13.63 -1.86
CA GLU A 72 8.34 13.82 -2.75
C GLU A 72 8.03 13.55 -4.23
N GLY A 73 6.84 13.02 -4.57
CA GLY A 73 6.36 12.86 -5.93
C GLY A 73 4.95 12.26 -6.03
N GLU A 74 4.38 12.27 -7.24
CA GLU A 74 3.03 11.79 -7.56
C GLU A 74 3.08 10.76 -8.69
N TRP A 75 2.20 9.75 -8.66
CA TRP A 75 1.96 8.82 -9.75
C TRP A 75 0.67 9.18 -10.46
N SER A 76 0.77 9.68 -11.68
CA SER A 76 -0.37 9.95 -12.56
C SER A 76 -0.67 8.74 -13.44
N ILE A 77 -1.96 8.50 -13.64
CA ILE A 77 -2.49 7.37 -14.39
C ILE A 77 -3.59 7.90 -15.30
N SER A 78 -3.36 7.81 -16.61
CA SER A 78 -4.30 8.28 -17.61
C SER A 78 -4.67 7.20 -18.62
N PHE A 79 -5.97 7.00 -18.75
CA PHE A 79 -6.58 6.15 -19.77
C PHE A 79 -7.45 7.02 -20.67
N SER A 80 -7.24 6.93 -21.99
CA SER A 80 -8.16 7.57 -22.92
C SER A 80 -9.50 6.84 -23.00
N MET A 81 -10.57 7.57 -23.35
CA MET A 81 -11.87 6.96 -23.64
C MET A 81 -11.75 5.85 -24.71
N SER A 82 -12.53 4.78 -24.54
CA SER A 82 -12.54 3.61 -25.43
C SER A 82 -11.19 2.90 -25.52
N THR A 83 -10.49 2.82 -24.39
CA THR A 83 -9.29 1.99 -24.21
C THR A 83 -9.51 1.03 -23.05
N THR A 84 -8.81 -0.09 -23.06
CA THR A 84 -8.75 -1.00 -21.91
C THR A 84 -7.30 -1.42 -21.70
N GLY A 85 -6.82 -1.34 -20.47
CA GLY A 85 -5.42 -1.59 -20.14
C GLY A 85 -5.18 -1.67 -18.65
N LYS A 86 -3.92 -1.91 -18.28
CA LYS A 86 -3.41 -1.88 -16.90
C LYS A 86 -2.16 -1.02 -16.86
N ILE A 87 -2.01 -0.20 -15.83
CA ILE A 87 -0.76 0.49 -15.51
C ILE A 87 -0.28 -0.05 -14.17
N SER A 88 0.99 -0.43 -14.08
CA SER A 88 1.57 -1.06 -12.89
C SER A 88 2.89 -0.40 -12.51
N LEU A 89 3.14 -0.33 -11.21
CA LEU A 89 4.44 -0.08 -10.60
C LEU A 89 4.87 -1.33 -9.87
N GLN A 90 6.12 -1.71 -10.04
CA GLN A 90 6.76 -2.84 -9.39
C GLN A 90 8.00 -2.37 -8.62
N TYR A 91 8.14 -2.88 -7.40
CA TYR A 91 9.25 -2.65 -6.50
C TYR A 91 9.78 -4.01 -6.07
N ASP A 92 10.77 -4.51 -6.78
CA ASP A 92 11.31 -5.86 -6.57
C ASP A 92 12.84 -5.91 -6.62
N GLY A 93 13.52 -4.81 -6.87
CA GLY A 93 14.98 -4.77 -6.84
C GLY A 93 15.55 -3.93 -7.98
N THR A 94 16.84 -4.11 -8.28
CA THR A 94 17.52 -3.39 -9.37
C THR A 94 17.91 -4.34 -10.49
N GLY A 95 17.73 -3.92 -11.74
CA GLY A 95 18.47 -4.45 -12.89
C GLY A 95 17.88 -5.67 -13.61
N ASP A 96 16.64 -6.03 -13.34
CA ASP A 96 15.88 -7.13 -13.94
C ASP A 96 14.70 -6.65 -14.81
N GLY A 97 14.16 -5.47 -14.52
CA GLY A 97 13.11 -4.84 -15.30
C GLY A 97 11.76 -5.51 -15.11
N PHE A 98 10.68 -4.86 -15.56
CA PHE A 98 9.32 -5.26 -15.22
C PHE A 98 8.92 -6.73 -15.52
N ASP A 99 9.48 -7.34 -16.58
CA ASP A 99 9.09 -8.69 -17.02
C ASP A 99 9.58 -9.80 -16.09
N THR A 100 10.51 -9.51 -15.18
CA THR A 100 11.12 -10.51 -14.28
C THR A 100 10.88 -10.10 -12.83
N LEU A 101 9.91 -10.73 -12.18
CA LEU A 101 9.65 -10.52 -10.75
C LEU A 101 10.77 -11.12 -9.89
N ASP A 102 11.56 -10.29 -9.21
CA ASP A 102 12.51 -10.72 -8.18
C ASP A 102 11.89 -10.65 -6.78
N ILE A 103 11.27 -11.75 -6.36
CA ILE A 103 10.74 -11.89 -4.99
C ILE A 103 11.83 -11.92 -3.90
N THR A 104 13.10 -11.69 -4.21
CA THR A 104 14.17 -11.56 -3.22
C THR A 104 14.80 -10.18 -3.22
N GLY A 105 14.49 -9.32 -4.19
CA GLY A 105 15.25 -8.10 -4.41
C GLY A 105 14.83 -6.92 -3.53
N LEU A 106 13.79 -7.05 -2.69
CA LEU A 106 13.61 -6.20 -1.49
C LEU A 106 14.28 -6.73 -0.23
N GLY A 107 14.73 -7.99 -0.22
CA GLY A 107 15.60 -8.53 0.83
C GLY A 107 14.92 -8.76 2.16
N GLN A 108 13.69 -9.27 2.14
CA GLN A 108 12.88 -9.59 3.31
C GLN A 108 12.59 -8.37 4.18
N VAL A 109 11.96 -7.35 3.58
CA VAL A 109 11.49 -6.18 4.33
C VAL A 109 10.34 -6.60 5.24
N ASP A 110 10.47 -6.29 6.52
CA ASP A 110 9.38 -6.40 7.48
C ASP A 110 8.46 -5.17 7.36
N LEU A 111 7.32 -5.34 6.69
CA LEU A 111 6.31 -4.28 6.58
C LEU A 111 5.53 -4.09 7.89
N THR A 112 5.50 -5.08 8.77
CA THR A 112 4.83 -4.95 10.07
C THR A 112 5.63 -4.08 11.05
N VAL A 113 6.93 -3.88 10.79
CA VAL A 113 7.84 -3.14 11.68
C VAL A 113 7.79 -3.71 13.10
N GLY A 114 8.02 -5.03 13.22
CA GLY A 114 7.89 -5.76 14.48
C GLY A 114 6.48 -5.69 15.08
N GLY A 115 5.45 -5.70 14.22
CA GLY A 115 4.05 -5.58 14.63
C GLY A 115 3.53 -4.18 14.93
N LEU A 116 4.34 -3.12 14.78
CA LEU A 116 3.93 -1.73 15.04
C LEU A 116 3.07 -1.13 13.93
N ALA A 117 3.33 -1.49 12.68
CA ALA A 117 2.52 -1.08 11.54
C ALA A 117 1.20 -1.85 11.50
N LYS A 118 0.13 -1.15 11.13
CA LYS A 118 -1.24 -1.67 11.19
C LYS A 118 -1.99 -1.53 9.88
N GLU A 119 -1.60 -0.58 9.04
CA GLU A 119 -2.32 -0.31 7.79
C GLU A 119 -1.40 0.13 6.65
N LEU A 120 -1.86 -0.15 5.42
CA LEU A 120 -1.43 0.51 4.21
C LEU A 120 -2.29 1.77 4.02
N TYR A 121 -1.62 2.92 4.01
CA TYR A 121 -2.21 4.24 3.89
C TYR A 121 -1.97 4.81 2.49
N VAL A 122 -3.04 5.15 1.79
CA VAL A 122 -3.03 5.63 0.40
C VAL A 122 -3.73 6.98 0.32
N VAL A 123 -3.13 7.92 -0.40
CA VAL A 123 -3.73 9.21 -0.71
C VAL A 123 -3.83 9.35 -2.22
N GLY A 124 -5.05 9.56 -2.70
CA GLY A 124 -5.33 9.68 -4.12
C GLY A 124 -6.64 10.41 -4.40
N PHE A 125 -6.84 10.72 -5.67
CA PHE A 125 -8.04 11.39 -6.17
C PHE A 125 -8.30 11.00 -7.63
N SER A 126 -9.56 11.01 -8.00
CA SER A 126 -10.07 10.68 -9.33
C SER A 126 -11.51 11.21 -9.47
N ASP A 127 -11.85 11.70 -10.66
CA ASP A 127 -13.21 12.17 -10.99
C ASP A 127 -14.19 11.02 -11.25
N VAL A 128 -13.67 9.83 -11.54
CA VAL A 128 -14.40 8.57 -11.71
C VAL A 128 -13.97 7.55 -10.65
N LEU A 129 -14.82 6.56 -10.39
CA LEU A 129 -14.46 5.46 -9.49
C LEU A 129 -13.33 4.63 -10.11
N VAL A 130 -12.21 4.57 -9.39
CA VAL A 130 -11.04 3.76 -9.73
C VAL A 130 -10.69 2.83 -8.57
N SER A 131 -10.08 1.69 -8.90
CA SER A 131 -9.51 0.75 -7.92
C SER A 131 -8.01 0.67 -8.15
N VAL A 132 -7.23 0.83 -7.08
CA VAL A 132 -5.79 0.54 -7.08
C VAL A 132 -5.58 -0.75 -6.31
N ASP A 133 -5.06 -1.75 -7.00
CA ASP A 133 -4.75 -3.07 -6.48
C ASP A 133 -3.30 -3.11 -6.01
N PHE A 134 -3.08 -3.61 -4.79
CA PHE A 134 -1.78 -3.82 -4.19
C PHE A 134 -1.52 -5.32 -4.03
N THR A 135 -0.38 -5.77 -4.53
CA THR A 135 0.07 -7.15 -4.39
C THR A 135 1.41 -7.17 -3.67
N PHE A 136 1.54 -7.94 -2.61
CA PHE A 136 2.82 -8.19 -1.96
C PHE A 136 3.24 -9.63 -2.14
N TYR A 137 4.51 -9.80 -2.43
CA TYR A 137 5.16 -11.09 -2.60
C TYR A 137 6.17 -11.26 -1.47
N ASP A 138 5.99 -12.30 -0.66
CA ASP A 138 7.03 -12.66 0.31
C ASP A 138 8.19 -13.39 -0.36
N SER A 139 9.32 -13.42 0.33
CA SER A 139 10.57 -14.02 -0.19
C SER A 139 10.53 -15.55 -0.27
N PHE A 140 9.41 -16.17 0.12
CA PHE A 140 9.17 -17.60 0.12
C PHE A 140 8.12 -18.02 -0.94
N GLY A 141 7.59 -17.06 -1.70
CA GLY A 141 6.63 -17.29 -2.78
C GLY A 141 5.15 -17.19 -2.37
N GLY A 142 4.85 -16.75 -1.15
CA GLY A 142 3.50 -16.37 -0.75
C GLY A 142 3.09 -15.03 -1.36
N VAL A 143 1.78 -14.88 -1.59
CA VAL A 143 1.18 -13.75 -2.29
C VAL A 143 -0.06 -13.30 -1.54
N CYS A 144 -0.18 -12.00 -1.32
CA CYS A 144 -1.33 -11.40 -0.69
C CYS A 144 -1.74 -10.13 -1.42
N GLU A 145 -3.04 -9.91 -1.54
CA GLU A 145 -3.62 -8.85 -2.37
C GLU A 145 -4.68 -8.08 -1.59
N SER A 146 -4.74 -6.77 -1.82
CA SER A 146 -5.84 -5.92 -1.36
C SER A 146 -5.99 -4.71 -2.28
N SER A 147 -7.11 -4.00 -2.18
CA SER A 147 -7.38 -2.86 -3.05
C SER A 147 -8.02 -1.70 -2.31
N VAL A 148 -7.88 -0.51 -2.89
CA VAL A 148 -8.57 0.70 -2.46
C VAL A 148 -9.37 1.25 -3.64
N GLU A 149 -10.64 1.56 -3.37
CA GLU A 149 -11.51 2.25 -4.32
C GLU A 149 -11.67 3.72 -3.93
N PHE A 150 -11.52 4.63 -4.90
CA PHE A 150 -11.75 6.05 -4.68
C PHE A 150 -12.40 6.75 -5.87
N SER A 151 -13.24 7.74 -5.56
CA SER A 151 -13.97 8.58 -6.51
C SER A 151 -14.19 9.97 -5.91
N SER A 152 -13.10 10.68 -5.63
CA SER A 152 -13.12 12.02 -5.05
C SER A 152 -12.27 12.96 -5.90
N GLN A 153 -12.80 14.14 -6.22
CA GLN A 153 -12.03 15.21 -6.86
C GLN A 153 -11.08 15.90 -5.88
N ASP A 154 -11.31 15.71 -4.58
CA ASP A 154 -10.47 16.21 -3.51
C ASP A 154 -9.51 15.11 -3.02
N GLU A 155 -8.32 15.54 -2.61
CA GLU A 155 -7.32 14.66 -2.01
C GLU A 155 -7.91 13.94 -0.79
N THR A 156 -8.03 12.61 -0.90
CA THR A 156 -8.65 11.78 0.13
C THR A 156 -7.70 10.69 0.56
N ALA A 157 -7.67 10.44 1.86
CA ALA A 157 -6.88 9.39 2.48
C ALA A 157 -7.72 8.13 2.70
N TYR A 158 -7.08 6.99 2.47
CA TYR A 158 -7.67 5.66 2.58
C TYR A 158 -6.72 4.75 3.34
N SER A 159 -7.27 3.93 4.22
CA SER A 159 -6.51 2.99 5.03
C SER A 159 -7.00 1.57 4.78
N ILE A 160 -6.07 0.67 4.46
CA ILE A 160 -6.32 -0.77 4.35
C ILE A 160 -5.59 -1.45 5.51
N PRO A 161 -6.31 -2.09 6.45
CA PRO A 161 -5.67 -2.86 7.52
C PRO A 161 -4.73 -3.92 6.96
N LEU A 162 -3.53 -4.07 7.53
CA LEU A 162 -2.57 -5.10 7.12
C LEU A 162 -3.13 -6.52 7.30
N SER A 163 -4.08 -6.70 8.23
CA SER A 163 -4.82 -7.95 8.41
C SER A 163 -5.64 -8.38 7.18
N ASN A 164 -5.89 -7.47 6.23
CA ASN A 164 -6.59 -7.79 4.99
C ASN A 164 -5.67 -8.51 3.99
N PHE A 165 -4.35 -8.38 4.13
CA PHE A 165 -3.36 -9.02 3.26
C PHE A 165 -3.08 -10.45 3.75
N ASN A 166 -3.85 -11.39 3.23
CA ASN A 166 -3.75 -12.81 3.60
C ASN A 166 -3.04 -13.61 2.50
N GLY A 167 -2.15 -14.52 2.87
CA GLY A 167 -1.48 -15.43 1.92
C GLY A 167 0.02 -15.21 1.71
N CYS A 168 0.59 -14.19 2.35
CA CYS A 168 2.02 -13.88 2.35
C CYS A 168 2.53 -13.67 3.79
N ASP A 169 3.83 -13.78 3.99
CA ASP A 169 4.52 -13.32 5.19
C ASP A 169 4.91 -11.84 5.09
N LEU A 170 4.14 -10.96 5.76
CA LEU A 170 4.38 -9.52 5.79
C LEU A 170 5.67 -9.11 6.52
N GLU A 171 6.30 -10.02 7.26
CA GLU A 171 7.60 -9.79 7.91
C GLU A 171 8.79 -10.04 6.96
N SER A 172 8.54 -10.62 5.79
CA SER A 172 9.58 -11.10 4.86
C SER A 172 9.32 -10.71 3.41
N ILE A 173 8.86 -9.47 3.16
CA ILE A 173 8.47 -9.02 1.83
C ILE A 173 9.67 -8.88 0.90
N GLY A 174 9.51 -9.46 -0.28
CA GLY A 174 10.51 -9.59 -1.31
C GLY A 174 10.23 -8.75 -2.56
N ALA A 175 8.96 -8.51 -2.87
CA ALA A 175 8.53 -7.60 -3.93
C ALA A 175 7.14 -7.01 -3.64
N ILE A 176 6.85 -5.85 -4.23
CA ILE A 176 5.57 -5.13 -4.10
C ILE A 176 5.12 -4.64 -5.48
N GLU A 177 3.84 -4.80 -5.80
CA GLU A 177 3.22 -4.22 -6.98
C GLU A 177 2.01 -3.37 -6.61
N ALA A 178 1.86 -2.23 -7.28
CA ALA A 178 0.65 -1.41 -7.27
C ALA A 178 0.17 -1.28 -8.71
N SER A 179 -1.09 -1.58 -8.97
CA SER A 179 -1.63 -1.50 -10.34
C SER A 179 -3.04 -0.95 -10.38
N GLN A 180 -3.37 -0.34 -11.50
CA GLN A 180 -4.71 0.17 -11.77
C GLN A 180 -5.18 -0.33 -13.12
N LEU A 181 -6.34 -0.98 -13.12
CA LEU A 181 -7.04 -1.39 -14.33
C LEU A 181 -7.93 -0.24 -14.82
N GLY A 182 -7.90 0.03 -16.12
CA GLY A 182 -8.75 1.04 -16.75
C GLY A 182 -9.51 0.47 -17.95
N SER A 183 -10.79 0.78 -18.04
CA SER A 183 -11.66 0.45 -19.19
C SER A 183 -12.51 1.63 -19.65
N VAL A 184 -12.31 2.80 -19.03
CA VAL A 184 -12.98 4.07 -19.31
C VAL A 184 -11.95 5.19 -19.37
N ALA A 185 -12.39 6.40 -19.66
CA ALA A 185 -11.52 7.56 -19.49
C ALA A 185 -11.22 7.74 -18.00
N ILE A 186 -9.93 7.74 -17.65
CA ILE A 186 -9.46 7.90 -16.28
C ILE A 186 -8.36 8.97 -16.29
N ASP A 187 -8.42 9.86 -15.31
CA ASP A 187 -7.34 10.79 -14.97
C ASP A 187 -7.22 10.79 -13.44
N SER A 188 -6.46 9.82 -12.92
CA SER A 188 -6.32 9.61 -11.48
C SER A 188 -4.88 9.82 -11.04
N VAL A 189 -4.73 10.24 -9.79
CA VAL A 189 -3.43 10.45 -9.17
C VAL A 189 -3.36 9.69 -7.86
N VAL A 190 -2.30 8.89 -7.70
CA VAL A 190 -1.89 8.33 -6.42
C VAL A 190 -0.69 9.14 -5.94
N ARG A 191 -0.90 9.96 -4.92
CA ARG A 191 0.11 10.90 -4.43
C ARG A 191 0.99 10.29 -3.35
N TYR A 192 0.41 9.40 -2.53
CA TYR A 192 1.12 8.86 -1.39
C TYR A 192 0.67 7.42 -1.12
N ILE A 193 1.65 6.55 -0.90
CA ILE A 193 1.46 5.20 -0.36
C ILE A 193 2.40 5.13 0.84
N SER A 194 1.98 4.52 1.94
CA SER A 194 2.88 4.25 3.07
C SER A 194 2.33 3.15 3.95
N ILE A 195 3.22 2.49 4.66
CA ILE A 195 2.85 1.58 5.74
C ILE A 195 2.94 2.38 7.03
N ARG A 196 1.84 2.41 7.78
CA ARG A 196 1.73 3.23 8.99
C ARG A 196 1.29 2.39 10.18
N GLY A 197 1.87 2.73 11.33
CA GLY A 197 1.33 2.38 12.63
C GLY A 197 0.49 3.53 13.17
N CYS A 198 0.15 3.44 14.45
CA CYS A 198 -0.55 4.51 15.12
C CYS A 198 0.36 5.72 15.43
N PRO A 199 -0.18 6.96 15.40
CA PRO A 199 0.56 8.17 15.72
C PRO A 199 0.92 8.21 17.22
N GLU A 200 1.91 9.02 17.60
CA GLU A 200 2.36 9.12 18.99
C GLU A 200 1.27 9.59 19.95
N GLU A 201 0.32 10.43 19.51
CA GLU A 201 -0.79 10.88 20.35
C GLU A 201 -1.81 9.77 20.65
N PHE A 202 -1.93 8.78 19.77
CA PHE A 202 -2.90 7.69 19.87
C PHE A 202 -2.21 6.34 19.61
N PRO A 203 -1.25 5.92 20.45
CA PRO A 203 -0.25 4.92 20.06
C PRO A 203 -0.76 3.47 20.04
N LEU A 204 -2.03 3.23 20.36
CA LEU A 204 -2.58 1.89 20.52
C LEU A 204 -3.57 1.59 19.40
N PHE A 205 -3.41 0.44 18.75
CA PHE A 205 -4.36 -0.01 17.75
C PHE A 205 -5.47 -0.87 18.37
N TYR A 206 -6.72 -0.47 18.16
CA TYR A 206 -7.91 -1.15 18.65
C TYR A 206 -9.07 -0.99 17.67
N GLU A 207 -9.70 -2.11 17.26
CA GLU A 207 -10.87 -2.12 16.36
C GLU A 207 -10.71 -1.27 15.08
N ALA A 208 -9.55 -1.36 14.43
CA ALA A 208 -9.19 -0.57 13.23
C ALA A 208 -9.08 0.94 13.45
N GLU A 209 -8.96 1.38 14.70
CA GLU A 209 -8.70 2.76 15.08
C GLU A 209 -7.45 2.88 15.97
N CYS A 210 -6.90 4.08 16.01
CA CYS A 210 -5.82 4.43 16.93
C CYS A 210 -6.41 5.16 18.13
N VAL A 211 -6.14 4.63 19.33
CA VAL A 211 -6.65 5.13 20.61
C VAL A 211 -5.52 5.52 21.56
N ASP A 212 -5.80 6.44 22.47
CA ASP A 212 -4.85 6.89 23.50
C ASP A 212 -4.80 5.94 24.72
N SER A 213 -5.87 5.18 24.92
CA SER A 213 -6.08 4.31 26.06
C SER A 213 -6.98 3.13 25.69
N CYS A 214 -6.76 1.99 26.33
CA CYS A 214 -7.61 0.82 26.11
C CYS A 214 -8.95 0.98 26.83
N PRO A 215 -10.05 0.48 26.23
CA PRO A 215 -11.35 0.49 26.88
C PRO A 215 -11.35 -0.42 28.11
N VAL A 216 -12.38 -0.27 28.96
CA VAL A 216 -12.59 -1.09 30.16
C VAL A 216 -12.60 -2.59 29.80
N GLY A 217 -12.02 -3.42 30.66
CA GLY A 217 -11.85 -4.86 30.41
C GLY A 217 -10.65 -5.20 29.51
N LYS A 218 -9.82 -4.22 29.13
CA LYS A 218 -8.59 -4.43 28.36
C LYS A 218 -7.39 -3.75 29.00
N TYR A 219 -6.21 -4.26 28.70
CA TYR A 219 -4.92 -3.67 29.08
C TYR A 219 -4.05 -3.37 27.86
N ILE A 220 -3.05 -2.52 28.07
CA ILE A 220 -2.08 -2.16 27.04
C ILE A 220 -1.06 -3.29 26.90
N ASP A 221 -1.03 -3.90 25.72
CA ASP A 221 0.09 -4.72 25.30
C ASP A 221 1.20 -3.81 24.78
N ASN A 222 2.26 -3.65 25.59
CA ASN A 222 3.35 -2.75 25.25
C ASN A 222 4.23 -3.24 24.10
N GLU A 223 4.23 -4.54 23.83
CA GLU A 223 4.99 -5.17 22.75
C GLU A 223 4.23 -5.03 21.43
N ALA A 224 2.96 -5.43 21.39
CA ALA A 224 2.13 -5.36 20.19
C ALA A 224 1.57 -3.95 19.89
N LYS A 225 1.65 -3.02 20.84
CA LYS A 225 0.99 -1.70 20.82
C LYS A 225 -0.51 -1.80 20.49
N THR A 226 -1.18 -2.72 21.17
CA THR A 226 -2.62 -3.01 21.02
C THR A 226 -3.30 -3.09 22.38
N CYS A 227 -4.63 -3.21 22.34
CA CYS A 227 -5.44 -3.48 23.51
C CYS A 227 -5.79 -4.97 23.60
N SER A 228 -5.26 -5.64 24.63
CA SER A 228 -5.44 -7.05 24.89
C SER A 228 -6.48 -7.27 26.00
N ASP A 229 -7.19 -8.39 25.96
CA ASP A 229 -8.25 -8.70 26.93
C ASP A 229 -7.71 -8.96 28.34
N CYS A 230 -8.37 -8.40 29.34
CA CYS A 230 -8.20 -8.81 30.73
C CYS A 230 -8.70 -10.24 30.95
N ASP A 231 -8.31 -10.83 32.08
CA ASP A 231 -9.03 -12.00 32.58
C ASP A 231 -10.52 -11.66 32.75
N PRO A 232 -11.46 -12.55 32.38
CA PRO A 232 -12.90 -12.28 32.48
C PRO A 232 -13.41 -11.95 33.88
N SER A 233 -12.64 -12.19 34.93
CA SER A 233 -12.99 -11.82 36.31
C SER A 233 -12.61 -10.38 36.70
N CYS A 234 -11.78 -9.70 35.89
CA CYS A 234 -11.35 -8.32 36.14
C CYS A 234 -12.25 -7.31 35.40
N GLU A 235 -12.55 -6.18 36.06
CA GLU A 235 -13.08 -4.99 35.38
C GLU A 235 -11.95 -4.14 34.78
N SER A 236 -10.79 -4.10 35.44
CA SER A 236 -9.55 -3.51 34.91
C SER A 236 -8.35 -4.35 35.32
N CYS A 237 -7.30 -4.37 34.50
CA CYS A 237 -6.12 -5.19 34.73
C CYS A 237 -4.86 -4.52 34.16
N SER A 238 -3.69 -4.97 34.62
CA SER A 238 -2.38 -4.62 34.02
C SER A 238 -1.80 -5.73 33.15
N GLY A 239 -2.51 -6.84 32.99
CA GLY A 239 -2.07 -8.04 32.26
C GLY A 239 -3.21 -9.05 32.12
N SER A 240 -2.98 -10.11 31.36
CA SER A 240 -4.01 -11.11 31.04
C SER A 240 -4.33 -12.11 32.17
N SER A 241 -3.55 -12.12 33.26
CA SER A 241 -3.76 -13.06 34.36
C SER A 241 -4.74 -12.50 35.40
N VAL A 242 -5.47 -13.38 36.08
CA VAL A 242 -6.27 -13.04 37.28
C VAL A 242 -5.42 -12.30 38.33
N SER A 243 -4.13 -12.64 38.44
CA SER A 243 -3.20 -11.97 39.36
C SER A 243 -2.94 -10.51 39.02
N ASP A 244 -3.24 -10.11 37.79
CA ASP A 244 -2.98 -8.76 37.27
C ASP A 244 -4.25 -7.90 37.31
N CYS A 245 -5.34 -8.39 37.92
CA CYS A 245 -6.54 -7.58 38.15
C CYS A 245 -6.22 -6.37 39.04
N LEU A 246 -6.59 -5.18 38.58
CA LEU A 246 -6.53 -3.94 39.34
C LEU A 246 -7.89 -3.62 39.98
N SER A 247 -8.99 -4.05 39.33
CA SER A 247 -10.34 -4.04 39.89
C SER A 247 -11.12 -5.26 39.42
N CYS A 248 -12.06 -5.74 40.24
CA CYS A 248 -12.96 -6.82 39.89
C CYS A 248 -14.33 -6.26 39.50
N GLU A 249 -15.08 -7.00 38.67
CA GLU A 249 -16.47 -6.65 38.39
C GLU A 249 -17.28 -6.47 39.70
N SER A 250 -18.18 -5.49 39.67
CA SER A 250 -19.05 -5.10 40.79
C SER A 250 -19.73 -6.31 41.44
N GLY A 251 -19.25 -6.72 42.63
CA GLY A 251 -19.77 -7.87 43.37
C GLY A 251 -18.75 -8.97 43.68
N SER A 252 -17.54 -8.88 43.13
CA SER A 252 -16.42 -9.81 43.35
C SER A 252 -15.36 -9.15 44.24
N PHE A 253 -14.85 -9.87 45.26
CA PHE A 253 -13.84 -9.37 46.20
C PHE A 253 -12.50 -10.12 45.99
N LEU A 254 -11.39 -9.38 46.04
CA LEU A 254 -10.00 -9.88 46.03
C LEU A 254 -9.64 -10.64 47.32
#